data_AF-A0A1Y2VDA7-F1
#
_entry.id   AF-A0A1Y2VDA7-F1
#
_cell.length_a   1.000
_cell.length_b   1.000
_cell.length_c   1.000
_cell.angle_alpha   90.00
_cell.angle_beta   90.00
_cell.angle_gamma   90.00
#
_symmetry.space_group_name_H-M   'P 1'
#
loop_
_entity.id
_entity.type
_entity.pdbx_description
1 polymer ?
#
loop_
_entity_poly.entity_id
_entity_poly.type
_entity_poly.pdbx_seq_one_letter_code
_entity_poly.pdbx_strand_id
1 'polypeptide(L)'
;MASIIPPEILREINKIPETFERHGETRVRFEKILGAGSAGYTLQMVVKEQSISSSTPKLPVRFVMKRALNQSGEDSLRKEIRVLQQLRGAPNIQQLFRIPGETEDLELPFWRGPILCTEWIPNGLFDNLVRRRNEWGHPLPNRMLWKFFLCFCYMLLAMAWPPNGEEDAPSSKGDLPARDGTGELPPESNLVHGDMNVENVMLGDFEPIMHQFVPMLKLIDFGKSQILPVSPTPAIKRNMWDVGKIMLALIGGRVWDGRYRTVMIEVTDRGGKKTVRSAARDLERLDHPVYAAIDSETRKSHQERLDNLDPELKDLIVLCLAPIEADRPEFDYLLQEVRRNVLEKTQDSYRGKRYHHNESDAALRRISNRMIILAQTPPSES
;
A
#
# COMPACT_ATOMS: atom_id res chain seq x y z
N MET A 1 20.47 4.12 -12.68
CA MET A 1 21.12 3.11 -13.54
C MET A 1 20.02 2.26 -14.14
N ALA A 2 19.89 2.21 -15.47
CA ALA A 2 19.00 1.25 -16.11
C ALA A 2 19.55 -0.15 -15.81
N SER A 3 18.80 -0.98 -15.08
CA SER A 3 19.20 -2.39 -14.90
C SER A 3 19.22 -3.03 -16.28
N ILE A 4 20.39 -3.51 -16.72
CA ILE A 4 20.49 -4.31 -17.94
C ILE A 4 19.60 -5.53 -17.72
N ILE A 5 18.54 -5.64 -18.52
CA ILE A 5 17.63 -6.79 -18.44
C ILE A 5 18.42 -8.04 -18.87
N PRO A 6 18.46 -9.09 -18.03
CA PRO A 6 19.17 -10.31 -18.38
C PRO A 6 18.72 -10.91 -19.73
N PRO A 7 19.64 -11.38 -20.60
CA PRO A 7 19.32 -11.91 -21.93
C PRO A 7 18.33 -13.09 -21.92
N GLU A 8 18.32 -13.89 -20.86
CA GLU A 8 17.37 -14.96 -20.64
C GLU A 8 15.93 -14.45 -20.50
N ILE A 9 15.73 -13.30 -19.85
CA ILE A 9 14.41 -12.69 -19.68
C ILE A 9 13.92 -12.14 -21.02
N LEU A 10 14.80 -11.50 -21.79
CA LEU A 10 14.46 -11.03 -23.15
C LEU A 10 14.05 -12.19 -24.06
N ARG A 11 14.75 -13.34 -23.96
CA ARG A 11 14.40 -14.55 -24.72
C ARG A 11 13.03 -15.10 -24.34
N GLU A 12 12.67 -15.10 -23.06
CA GLU A 12 11.34 -15.53 -22.61
C GLU A 12 10.24 -14.56 -23.06
N ILE A 13 10.48 -13.25 -22.96
CA ILE A 13 9.52 -12.22 -23.36
C ILE A 13 9.22 -12.28 -24.87
N ASN A 14 10.24 -12.51 -25.69
CA ASN A 14 10.05 -12.61 -27.15
C ASN A 14 9.17 -13.79 -27.56
N LYS A 15 9.02 -14.82 -26.71
CA LYS A 15 8.11 -15.96 -26.96
C LYS A 15 6.66 -15.66 -26.60
N ILE A 16 6.38 -14.56 -25.90
CA ILE A 16 5.04 -14.24 -25.40
C ILE A 16 4.02 -14.11 -26.54
N PRO A 17 4.26 -13.28 -27.59
CA PRO A 17 3.29 -13.14 -28.67
C PRO A 17 3.03 -14.46 -29.40
N GLU A 18 4.11 -15.18 -29.76
CA GLU A 18 4.01 -16.48 -30.43
C GLU A 18 3.25 -17.51 -29.60
N THR A 19 3.42 -17.50 -28.27
CA THR A 19 2.70 -18.40 -27.36
C THR A 19 1.21 -18.09 -27.39
N PHE A 20 0.82 -16.84 -27.15
CA PHE A 20 -0.59 -16.45 -27.13
C PHE A 20 -1.28 -16.70 -28.49
N GLU A 21 -0.60 -16.37 -29.60
CA GLU A 21 -1.11 -16.62 -30.95
C GLU A 21 -1.30 -18.12 -31.25
N ARG A 22 -0.33 -18.97 -30.88
CA ARG A 22 -0.43 -20.43 -31.06
C ARG A 22 -1.64 -21.03 -30.34
N HIS A 23 -2.12 -20.40 -29.28
CA HIS A 23 -3.28 -20.83 -28.50
C HIS A 23 -4.57 -20.08 -28.83
N GLY A 24 -4.60 -19.39 -29.98
CA GLY A 24 -5.80 -18.69 -30.45
C GLY A 24 -6.12 -17.39 -29.69
N GLU A 25 -5.28 -16.99 -28.74
CA GLU A 25 -5.48 -15.78 -27.94
C GLU A 25 -4.73 -14.60 -28.57
N THR A 26 -5.35 -13.95 -29.56
CA THR A 26 -4.75 -12.80 -30.26
C THR A 26 -4.99 -11.46 -29.56
N ARG A 27 -5.76 -11.44 -28.47
CA ARG A 27 -6.17 -10.21 -27.78
C ARG A 27 -5.16 -9.76 -26.73
N VAL A 28 -4.38 -10.69 -26.18
CA VAL A 28 -3.37 -10.41 -25.16
C VAL A 28 -2.08 -9.94 -25.81
N ARG A 29 -1.53 -8.82 -25.33
CA ARG A 29 -0.27 -8.25 -25.83
C ARG A 29 0.61 -7.80 -24.67
N PHE A 30 1.91 -7.95 -24.86
CA PHE A 30 2.93 -7.35 -24.00
C PHE A 30 3.04 -5.85 -24.29
N GLU A 31 3.04 -5.02 -23.25
CA GLU A 31 3.29 -3.57 -23.37
C GLU A 31 4.68 -3.17 -22.88
N LYS A 32 5.07 -3.62 -21.67
CA LYS A 32 6.29 -3.13 -21.01
C LYS A 32 6.81 -4.07 -19.92
N ILE A 33 8.12 -4.08 -19.69
CA ILE A 33 8.73 -4.70 -18.50
C ILE A 33 8.61 -3.74 -17.32
N LEU A 34 8.01 -4.20 -16.23
CA LEU A 34 7.87 -3.44 -14.99
C LEU A 34 9.03 -3.70 -14.03
N GLY A 35 9.55 -4.92 -14.00
CA GLY A 35 10.67 -5.31 -13.16
C GLY A 35 11.27 -6.64 -13.58
N ALA A 36 12.56 -6.82 -13.32
CA ALA A 36 13.29 -8.05 -13.61
C ALA A 36 14.38 -8.25 -12.55
N GLY A 37 14.52 -9.48 -12.06
CA GLY A 37 15.50 -9.84 -11.04
C GLY A 37 15.91 -11.31 -11.15
N SER A 38 16.78 -11.74 -10.25
CA SER A 38 17.34 -13.10 -10.26
C SER A 38 16.30 -14.21 -10.04
N ALA A 39 15.17 -13.89 -9.40
CA ALA A 39 14.10 -14.85 -9.11
C ALA A 39 12.99 -14.88 -10.18
N GLY A 40 12.86 -13.84 -11.01
CA GLY A 40 11.69 -13.67 -11.86
C GLY A 40 11.61 -12.32 -12.57
N TYR A 41 10.52 -12.12 -13.30
CA TYR A 41 10.21 -10.88 -14.00
C TYR A 41 8.73 -10.54 -13.90
N THR A 42 8.42 -9.25 -14.03
CA THR A 42 7.09 -8.66 -13.95
C THR A 42 6.85 -7.82 -15.19
N LEU A 43 5.73 -8.07 -15.86
CA LEU A 43 5.35 -7.47 -17.12
C LEU A 43 4.02 -6.74 -16.98
N GLN A 44 3.88 -5.66 -17.76
CA GLN A 44 2.62 -5.03 -18.06
C GLN A 44 2.07 -5.64 -19.35
N MET A 45 0.86 -6.15 -19.24
CA MET A 45 0.13 -6.80 -20.32
C MET A 45 -1.17 -6.03 -20.59
N VAL A 46 -1.71 -6.20 -21.79
CA VAL A 46 -2.99 -5.62 -22.18
C VAL A 46 -3.83 -6.67 -22.90
N VAL A 47 -5.11 -6.75 -22.58
CA VAL A 47 -6.11 -7.52 -23.33
C VAL A 47 -7.04 -6.58 -24.07
N LYS A 48 -7.16 -6.77 -25.38
CA LYS A 48 -8.14 -6.06 -26.21
C LYS A 48 -9.49 -6.76 -26.12
N GLU A 49 -10.49 -6.14 -25.51
CA GLU A 49 -11.85 -6.70 -25.59
C GLU A 49 -12.39 -6.59 -27.02
N GLN A 50 -12.87 -7.71 -27.58
CA GLN A 50 -13.60 -7.69 -28.85
C GLN A 50 -15.04 -7.22 -28.59
N SER A 51 -15.51 -6.27 -29.39
CA SER A 51 -16.92 -5.84 -29.39
C SER A 51 -17.78 -6.97 -29.94
N ILE A 52 -18.40 -7.76 -29.07
CA ILE A 52 -19.28 -8.87 -29.51
C ILE A 52 -20.68 -8.37 -29.85
N SER A 53 -21.18 -7.31 -29.22
CA SER A 53 -22.47 -6.66 -29.53
C SER A 53 -22.73 -5.54 -28.52
N SER A 54 -22.54 -4.28 -28.91
CA SER A 54 -23.18 -3.07 -28.38
C SER A 54 -22.39 -1.84 -28.83
N SER A 55 -23.07 -0.72 -29.00
CA SER A 55 -22.61 0.58 -29.53
C SER A 55 -21.52 1.31 -28.73
N THR A 56 -20.74 0.61 -27.92
CA THR A 56 -19.68 1.16 -27.07
C THR A 56 -18.39 0.36 -27.24
N PRO A 57 -17.32 0.96 -27.76
CA PRO A 57 -16.00 0.34 -27.80
C PRO A 57 -15.59 -0.01 -26.36
N LYS A 58 -15.34 -1.30 -26.11
CA LYS A 58 -14.75 -1.73 -24.85
C LYS A 58 -13.27 -1.33 -24.83
N LEU A 59 -12.87 -0.60 -23.80
CA LEU A 59 -11.49 -0.11 -23.67
C LEU A 59 -10.52 -1.28 -23.41
N PRO A 60 -9.26 -1.19 -23.88
CA PRO A 60 -8.25 -2.18 -23.54
C PRO A 60 -8.03 -2.23 -22.02
N VAL A 61 -7.98 -3.46 -21.47
CA VAL A 61 -7.78 -3.68 -20.04
C VAL A 61 -6.32 -4.07 -19.80
N ARG A 62 -5.64 -3.34 -18.92
CA ARG A 62 -4.26 -3.64 -18.51
C ARG A 62 -4.24 -4.56 -17.30
N PHE A 63 -3.23 -5.40 -17.25
CA PHE A 63 -2.96 -6.27 -16.10
C PHE A 63 -1.46 -6.50 -15.95
N VAL A 64 -1.08 -7.03 -14.79
CA VAL A 64 0.30 -7.38 -14.48
C VAL A 64 0.47 -8.90 -14.57
N MET A 65 1.56 -9.35 -15.18
CA MET A 65 1.95 -10.76 -15.22
C MET A 65 3.31 -10.94 -14.55
N LYS A 66 3.40 -11.80 -13.53
CA LYS A 66 4.66 -12.20 -12.90
C LYS A 66 5.03 -13.65 -13.24
N ARG A 67 6.33 -13.88 -13.44
CA ARG A 67 6.91 -15.18 -13.77
C ARG A 67 8.19 -15.41 -12.98
N ALA A 68 8.41 -16.67 -12.63
CA ALA A 68 9.64 -17.11 -11.98
C ALA A 68 10.65 -17.66 -13.00
N LEU A 69 11.93 -17.53 -12.67
CA LEU A 69 13.05 -18.09 -13.46
C LEU A 69 13.68 -19.33 -12.81
N ASN A 70 13.37 -19.58 -11.54
CA ASN A 70 13.93 -20.68 -10.76
C ASN A 70 12.95 -21.17 -9.70
N GLN A 71 13.25 -22.32 -9.08
CA GLN A 71 12.38 -22.97 -8.09
C GLN A 71 12.00 -22.06 -6.93
N SER A 72 12.95 -21.27 -6.39
CA SER A 72 12.68 -20.35 -5.29
C SER A 72 11.68 -19.26 -5.69
N GLY A 73 11.79 -18.72 -6.90
CA GLY A 73 10.81 -17.80 -7.46
C GLY A 73 9.45 -18.46 -7.65
N GLU A 74 9.41 -19.72 -8.10
CA GLU A 74 8.14 -20.44 -8.26
C GLU A 74 7.43 -20.65 -6.91
N ASP A 75 8.17 -21.03 -5.87
CA ASP A 75 7.61 -21.26 -4.54
C ASP A 75 7.08 -19.95 -3.94
N SER A 76 7.78 -18.83 -4.16
CA SER A 76 7.32 -17.49 -3.80
C SER A 76 6.02 -17.12 -4.54
N LEU A 77 5.95 -17.37 -5.86
CA LEU A 77 4.74 -17.09 -6.64
C LEU A 77 3.55 -17.97 -6.24
N ARG A 78 3.76 -19.28 -6.00
CA ARG A 78 2.69 -20.17 -5.50
C ARG A 78 2.15 -19.68 -4.17
N LYS A 79 3.02 -19.19 -3.29
CA LYS A 79 2.61 -18.61 -2.00
C LYS A 79 1.81 -17.33 -2.20
N GLU A 80 2.31 -16.40 -3.03
CA GLU A 80 1.62 -15.15 -3.33
C GLU A 80 0.22 -15.41 -3.91
N ILE A 81 0.09 -16.33 -4.88
CA ILE A 81 -1.21 -16.74 -5.44
C ILE A 81 -2.16 -17.23 -4.35
N ARG A 82 -1.72 -18.15 -3.48
CA ARG A 82 -2.58 -18.69 -2.39
C ARG A 82 -3.05 -17.62 -1.43
N VAL A 83 -2.18 -16.68 -1.05
CA VAL A 83 -2.54 -15.59 -0.15
C VAL A 83 -3.51 -14.63 -0.83
N LEU A 84 -3.27 -14.27 -2.10
CA LEU A 84 -4.18 -13.40 -2.85
C LEU A 84 -5.55 -14.03 -3.11
N GLN A 85 -5.65 -15.37 -3.19
CA GLN A 85 -6.93 -16.07 -3.23
C GLN A 85 -7.72 -15.85 -1.92
N GLN A 86 -7.07 -15.93 -0.76
CA GLN A 86 -7.72 -15.68 0.54
C GLN A 86 -8.12 -14.21 0.73
N LEU A 87 -7.30 -13.29 0.20
CA LEU A 87 -7.51 -11.85 0.29
C LEU A 87 -8.42 -11.29 -0.81
N ARG A 88 -9.01 -12.15 -1.63
CA ARG A 88 -9.93 -11.75 -2.71
C ARG A 88 -11.12 -10.97 -2.13
N GLY A 89 -11.47 -9.87 -2.78
CA GLY A 89 -12.54 -8.96 -2.37
C GLY A 89 -12.08 -7.83 -1.43
N ALA A 90 -10.81 -7.79 -1.01
CA ALA A 90 -10.27 -6.68 -0.23
C ALA A 90 -9.80 -5.51 -1.14
N PRO A 91 -10.46 -4.33 -1.13
CA PRO A 91 -10.15 -3.26 -2.10
C PRO A 91 -8.73 -2.70 -1.99
N ASN A 92 -8.16 -2.72 -0.80
CA ASN A 92 -6.82 -2.23 -0.49
C ASN A 92 -5.72 -3.30 -0.66
N ILE A 93 -6.05 -4.48 -1.19
CA ILE A 93 -5.11 -5.52 -1.57
C ILE A 93 -5.15 -5.67 -3.08
N GLN A 94 -4.01 -5.92 -3.72
CA GLN A 94 -3.97 -6.24 -5.14
C GLN A 94 -4.77 -7.51 -5.44
N GLN A 95 -5.69 -7.42 -6.40
CA GLN A 95 -6.56 -8.51 -6.79
C GLN A 95 -5.94 -9.36 -7.90
N LEU A 96 -6.24 -10.66 -7.87
CA LEU A 96 -5.96 -11.56 -8.99
C LEU A 96 -6.75 -11.11 -10.22
N PHE A 97 -6.13 -11.19 -11.38
CA PHE A 97 -6.75 -10.83 -12.65
C PHE A 97 -6.94 -12.08 -13.51
N ARG A 98 -8.18 -12.30 -13.93
CA ARG A 98 -8.55 -13.31 -14.91
C ARG A 98 -8.55 -12.68 -16.30
N ILE A 99 -7.87 -13.30 -17.26
CA ILE A 99 -7.92 -12.88 -18.66
C ILE A 99 -9.32 -13.26 -19.20
N PRO A 100 -10.14 -12.30 -19.66
CA PRO A 100 -11.52 -12.61 -20.09
C PRO A 100 -11.55 -13.43 -21.38
N GLY A 101 -12.30 -14.54 -21.47
CA GLY A 101 -12.51 -15.36 -22.69
C GLY A 101 -12.43 -16.88 -22.44
N GLU A 102 -12.35 -17.71 -23.48
CA GLU A 102 -12.17 -19.20 -23.40
C GLU A 102 -10.85 -19.64 -22.73
N THR A 103 -10.10 -18.70 -22.17
CA THR A 103 -8.83 -18.87 -21.49
C THR A 103 -8.97 -19.00 -19.97
N GLU A 104 -10.18 -19.31 -19.48
CA GLU A 104 -10.48 -19.54 -18.06
C GLU A 104 -9.56 -20.59 -17.41
N ASP A 105 -9.04 -21.53 -18.21
CA ASP A 105 -8.08 -22.54 -17.81
C ASP A 105 -6.70 -22.37 -18.48
N LEU A 106 -6.18 -21.15 -18.60
CA LEU A 106 -4.76 -20.96 -18.91
C LEU A 106 -3.87 -21.42 -17.72
N GLU A 107 -3.96 -22.69 -17.35
CA GLU A 107 -2.72 -23.47 -17.32
C GLU A 107 -2.13 -23.28 -18.71
N LEU A 108 -1.29 -22.26 -18.92
CA LEU A 108 -0.50 -22.10 -20.15
C LEU A 108 0.39 -23.35 -20.21
N PRO A 109 0.00 -24.45 -20.88
CA PRO A 109 0.62 -25.78 -20.69
C PRO A 109 2.10 -25.79 -21.14
N PHE A 110 2.49 -24.75 -21.87
CA PHE A 110 3.79 -24.55 -22.49
C PHE A 110 4.75 -23.78 -21.59
N TRP A 111 4.23 -23.15 -20.54
CA TRP A 111 5.02 -22.36 -19.60
C TRP A 111 5.16 -23.17 -18.31
N ARG A 112 6.37 -23.73 -18.10
CA ARG A 112 6.68 -24.41 -16.83
C ARG A 112 6.55 -23.43 -15.67
N GLY A 113 5.99 -23.91 -14.56
CA GLY A 113 5.87 -23.15 -13.32
C GLY A 113 4.65 -22.21 -13.26
N PRO A 114 4.35 -21.66 -12.08
CA PRO A 114 3.20 -20.78 -11.85
C PRO A 114 3.27 -19.48 -12.66
N ILE A 115 2.10 -18.93 -12.95
CA ILE A 115 1.93 -17.60 -13.53
C ILE A 115 0.98 -16.84 -12.61
N LEU A 116 1.39 -15.65 -12.20
CA LEU A 116 0.54 -14.77 -11.40
C LEU A 116 0.08 -13.60 -12.27
N CYS A 117 -1.23 -13.52 -12.50
CA CYS A 117 -1.87 -12.38 -13.15
C CYS A 117 -2.62 -11.56 -12.10
N THR A 118 -2.38 -10.26 -12.06
CA THR A 118 -3.03 -9.34 -11.12
C THR A 118 -3.52 -8.08 -11.80
N GLU A 119 -4.45 -7.37 -11.13
CA GLU A 119 -4.97 -6.11 -11.62
C GLU A 119 -3.83 -5.09 -11.87
N TRP A 120 -4.02 -4.23 -12.87
CA TRP A 120 -3.21 -3.05 -13.03
C TRP A 120 -3.62 -1.99 -12.01
N ILE A 121 -2.68 -1.57 -11.17
CA ILE A 121 -2.88 -0.47 -10.22
C ILE A 121 -2.29 0.80 -10.85
N PRO A 122 -3.09 1.86 -11.06
CA PRO A 122 -2.60 3.08 -11.67
C PRO A 122 -1.64 3.85 -10.75
N ASN A 123 -1.18 5.03 -11.20
CA ASN A 123 -0.43 6.05 -10.45
C ASN A 123 0.89 5.67 -9.74
N GLY A 124 1.36 4.42 -9.87
CA GLY A 124 2.69 3.96 -9.49
C GLY A 124 2.86 3.69 -7.99
N LEU A 125 4.12 3.49 -7.59
CA LEU A 125 4.49 3.13 -6.22
C LEU A 125 4.35 4.30 -5.23
N PHE A 126 4.00 3.98 -3.99
CA PHE A 126 3.91 4.91 -2.87
C PHE A 126 5.27 5.54 -2.52
N ASP A 127 6.36 4.79 -2.71
CA ASP A 127 7.72 5.31 -2.58
C ASP A 127 7.97 6.55 -3.47
N ASN A 128 7.39 6.59 -4.68
CA ASN A 128 7.48 7.79 -5.53
C ASN A 128 6.81 9.01 -4.88
N LEU A 129 5.69 8.82 -4.19
CA LEU A 129 5.03 9.89 -3.44
C LEU A 129 5.91 10.35 -2.26
N VAL A 130 6.54 9.42 -1.54
CA VAL A 130 7.45 9.76 -0.43
C VAL A 130 8.65 10.57 -0.93
N ARG A 131 9.25 10.20 -2.06
CA ARG A 131 10.33 10.95 -2.71
C ARG A 131 9.88 12.33 -3.17
N ARG A 132 8.79 12.43 -3.93
CA ARG A 132 8.23 13.71 -4.40
C ARG A 132 7.86 14.62 -3.25
N ARG A 133 7.36 14.07 -2.14
CA ARG A 133 7.06 14.86 -0.94
C ARG A 133 8.32 15.55 -0.42
N ASN A 134 9.49 14.92 -0.47
CA ASN A 134 10.74 15.57 -0.08
C ASN A 134 11.06 16.78 -0.99
N GLU A 135 10.70 16.72 -2.27
CA GLU A 135 10.84 17.80 -3.25
C GLU A 135 9.75 18.88 -3.11
N TRP A 136 8.55 18.52 -2.64
CA TRP A 136 7.39 19.40 -2.46
C TRP A 136 7.63 20.52 -1.46
N GLY A 137 8.54 20.33 -0.49
CA GLY A 137 8.97 21.37 0.45
C GLY A 137 7.94 21.75 1.53
N HIS A 138 6.68 21.35 1.41
CA HIS A 138 5.63 21.63 2.39
C HIS A 138 5.11 20.35 3.07
N PRO A 139 4.48 20.45 4.25
CA PRO A 139 3.76 19.33 4.85
C PRO A 139 2.61 18.85 3.94
N LEU A 140 2.38 17.53 3.92
CA LEU A 140 1.17 16.99 3.29
C LEU A 140 -0.07 17.37 4.12
N PRO A 141 -1.24 17.53 3.49
CA PRO A 141 -2.50 17.78 4.21
C PRO A 141 -2.81 16.64 5.19
N ASN A 142 -3.23 16.96 6.41
CA ASN A 142 -3.60 15.97 7.42
C ASN A 142 -4.80 15.13 6.97
N ARG A 143 -5.78 15.72 6.29
CA ARG A 143 -6.91 14.96 5.72
C ARG A 143 -6.46 13.91 4.68
N MET A 144 -5.35 14.18 3.97
CA MET A 144 -4.73 13.20 3.07
C MET A 144 -4.02 12.10 3.85
N LEU A 145 -3.28 12.45 4.89
CA LEU A 145 -2.59 11.48 5.75
C LEU A 145 -3.58 10.53 6.43
N TRP A 146 -4.70 11.03 6.97
CA TRP A 146 -5.76 10.20 7.56
C TRP A 146 -6.37 9.21 6.57
N LYS A 147 -6.61 9.63 5.32
CA LYS A 147 -7.15 8.75 4.26
C LYS A 147 -6.15 7.65 3.89
N PHE A 148 -4.85 7.96 3.80
CA PHE A 148 -3.83 6.93 3.61
C PHE A 148 -3.74 5.98 4.80
N PHE A 149 -3.82 6.49 6.04
CA PHE A 149 -3.83 5.64 7.23
C PHE A 149 -5.04 4.71 7.26
N LEU A 150 -6.20 5.18 6.80
CA LEU A 150 -7.39 4.35 6.67
C LEU A 150 -7.19 3.19 5.68
N CYS A 151 -6.58 3.45 4.51
CA CYS A 151 -6.21 2.38 3.59
C CYS A 151 -5.30 1.33 4.24
N PHE A 152 -4.30 1.77 5.02
CA PHE A 152 -3.44 0.83 5.76
C PHE A 152 -4.23 0.03 6.80
N CYS A 153 -5.18 0.64 7.51
CA CYS A 153 -6.05 -0.09 8.43
C CYS A 153 -6.88 -1.15 7.70
N TYR A 154 -7.37 -0.87 6.48
CA TYR A 154 -8.07 -1.88 5.68
C TYR A 154 -7.15 -2.99 5.16
N MET A 155 -5.87 -2.71 4.92
CA MET A 155 -4.88 -3.77 4.63
C MET A 155 -4.66 -4.67 5.85
N LEU A 156 -4.54 -4.08 7.04
CA LEU A 156 -4.43 -4.82 8.30
C LEU A 156 -5.67 -5.68 8.55
N LEU A 157 -6.87 -5.11 8.35
CA LEU A 157 -8.15 -5.82 8.47
C LEU A 157 -8.18 -7.04 7.55
N ALA A 158 -7.88 -6.84 6.25
CA ALA A 158 -7.93 -7.90 5.26
C ALA A 158 -6.95 -9.02 5.58
N MET A 159 -5.76 -8.72 6.10
CA MET A 159 -4.83 -9.78 6.50
C MET A 159 -5.26 -10.49 7.77
N ALA A 160 -5.77 -9.76 8.77
CA ALA A 160 -6.19 -10.36 10.05
C ALA A 160 -7.45 -11.21 9.89
N TRP A 161 -8.41 -10.76 9.10
CA TRP A 161 -9.63 -11.48 8.74
C TRP A 161 -9.83 -11.45 7.22
N PRO A 162 -9.16 -12.36 6.48
CA PRO A 162 -9.31 -12.47 5.04
C PRO A 162 -10.79 -12.56 4.63
N PRO A 163 -11.24 -11.79 3.62
CA PRO A 163 -12.63 -11.87 3.18
C PRO A 163 -12.99 -13.23 2.60
N ASN A 164 -12.00 -13.98 2.09
CA ASN A 164 -12.19 -15.25 1.38
C ASN A 164 -13.26 -15.15 0.28
N GLY A 165 -13.23 -14.03 -0.45
CA GLY A 165 -14.18 -13.80 -1.53
C GLY A 165 -14.10 -14.89 -2.58
N GLU A 166 -15.27 -15.32 -3.05
CA GLU A 166 -15.36 -16.11 -4.27
C GLU A 166 -14.83 -15.32 -5.47
N GLU A 167 -14.64 -16.01 -6.59
CA GLU A 167 -14.28 -15.34 -7.83
C GLU A 167 -15.32 -14.29 -8.22
N ASP A 168 -14.85 -13.12 -8.64
CA ASP A 168 -15.67 -11.92 -8.92
C ASP A 168 -16.53 -11.41 -7.75
N ALA A 169 -16.23 -11.83 -6.51
CA ALA A 169 -16.92 -11.33 -5.33
C ALA A 169 -16.80 -9.79 -5.26
N PRO A 170 -17.91 -9.09 -4.96
CA PRO A 170 -17.88 -7.65 -4.82
C PRO A 170 -16.91 -7.25 -3.70
N SER A 171 -16.28 -6.11 -3.89
CA SER A 171 -15.43 -5.48 -2.88
C SER A 171 -16.15 -5.40 -1.52
N SER A 172 -15.52 -5.92 -0.47
CA SER A 172 -16.05 -5.84 0.88
C SER A 172 -15.94 -4.40 1.41
N LYS A 173 -16.90 -3.98 2.26
CA LYS A 173 -16.98 -2.61 2.80
C LYS A 173 -15.93 -2.29 3.87
N GLY A 174 -14.96 -3.17 4.10
CA GLY A 174 -13.91 -2.99 5.10
C GLY A 174 -14.43 -3.03 6.55
N ASP A 175 -15.56 -3.68 6.80
CA ASP A 175 -16.12 -3.81 8.14
C ASP A 175 -15.46 -4.95 8.92
N LEU A 176 -15.40 -4.77 10.25
CA LEU A 176 -14.99 -5.86 11.14
C LEU A 176 -15.93 -7.05 10.96
N PRO A 177 -15.42 -8.29 11.05
CA PRO A 177 -16.28 -9.46 11.02
C PRO A 177 -17.29 -9.42 12.17
N ALA A 178 -18.42 -10.10 11.97
CA ALA A 178 -19.44 -10.23 13.00
C ALA A 178 -18.82 -10.89 14.25
N ARG A 179 -19.13 -10.30 15.40
CA ARG A 179 -18.75 -10.87 16.70
C ARG A 179 -19.55 -12.15 16.96
N ASP A 180 -18.96 -13.09 17.69
CA ASP A 180 -19.62 -14.33 18.07
C ASP A 180 -20.68 -14.12 19.17
N GLY A 181 -21.32 -15.21 19.62
CA GLY A 181 -22.34 -15.17 20.67
C GLY A 181 -21.84 -14.67 22.04
N THR A 182 -20.52 -14.50 22.21
CA THR A 182 -19.89 -13.92 23.41
C THR A 182 -19.51 -12.45 23.25
N GLY A 183 -19.66 -11.91 22.04
CA GLY A 183 -19.26 -10.54 21.71
C GLY A 183 -17.78 -10.41 21.32
N GLU A 184 -17.06 -11.50 21.09
CA GLU A 184 -15.66 -11.50 20.67
C GLU A 184 -15.54 -11.53 19.14
N LEU A 185 -14.46 -10.96 18.60
CA LEU A 185 -14.14 -11.12 17.18
C LEU A 185 -13.67 -12.56 16.92
N PRO A 186 -13.94 -13.14 15.74
CA PRO A 186 -13.39 -14.43 15.38
C PRO A 186 -11.85 -14.40 15.42
N PRO A 187 -11.19 -15.56 15.60
CA PRO A 187 -9.73 -15.63 15.60
C PRO A 187 -9.11 -15.04 14.33
N GLU A 188 -8.00 -14.31 14.48
CA GLU A 188 -7.22 -13.78 13.37
C GLU A 188 -6.49 -14.90 12.60
N SER A 189 -6.23 -14.69 11.31
CA SER A 189 -5.55 -15.63 10.41
C SER A 189 -4.06 -15.86 10.72
N ASN A 190 -3.46 -15.02 11.57
CA ASN A 190 -2.02 -14.92 11.83
C ASN A 190 -1.15 -14.63 10.58
N LEU A 191 -1.73 -14.06 9.52
CA LEU A 191 -1.01 -13.65 8.33
C LEU A 191 -0.15 -12.41 8.57
N VAL A 192 1.16 -12.52 8.32
CA VAL A 192 2.07 -11.38 8.18
C VAL A 192 2.48 -11.20 6.73
N HIS A 193 2.58 -9.94 6.30
CA HIS A 193 3.06 -9.61 4.95
C HIS A 193 4.53 -9.99 4.76
N GLY A 194 5.35 -9.81 5.80
CA GLY A 194 6.78 -10.15 5.79
C GLY A 194 7.70 -9.16 5.08
N ASP A 195 7.14 -8.25 4.28
CA ASP A 195 7.90 -7.19 3.59
C ASP A 195 7.09 -5.90 3.37
N MET A 196 6.28 -5.51 4.36
CA MET A 196 5.42 -4.33 4.20
C MET A 196 6.27 -3.05 4.34
N ASN A 197 6.46 -2.35 3.22
CA ASN A 197 7.25 -1.14 3.13
C ASN A 197 6.73 -0.24 1.99
N VAL A 198 7.30 0.96 1.81
CA VAL A 198 6.84 1.96 0.82
C VAL A 198 6.95 1.50 -0.63
N GLU A 199 7.81 0.52 -0.93
CA GLU A 199 8.00 -0.04 -2.28
C GLU A 199 6.92 -1.07 -2.63
N ASN A 200 6.28 -1.67 -1.62
CA ASN A 200 5.22 -2.68 -1.77
C ASN A 200 3.81 -2.10 -1.60
N VAL A 201 3.65 -0.79 -1.76
CA VAL A 201 2.36 -0.09 -1.74
C VAL A 201 2.21 0.71 -3.04
N MET A 202 1.05 0.62 -3.68
CA MET A 202 0.72 1.34 -4.92
C MET A 202 -0.47 2.29 -4.72
N LEU A 203 -0.53 3.32 -5.56
CA LEU A 203 -1.54 4.38 -5.53
C LEU A 203 -2.66 4.09 -6.55
N GLY A 204 -3.75 3.47 -6.13
CA GLY A 204 -4.88 3.13 -7.01
C GLY A 204 -5.71 4.34 -7.48
N ASP A 205 -6.91 4.05 -7.96
CA ASP A 205 -7.88 5.06 -8.36
C ASP A 205 -8.58 5.74 -7.16
N PHE A 206 -9.33 6.79 -7.47
CA PHE A 206 -10.23 7.44 -6.52
C PHE A 206 -11.47 6.59 -6.30
N GLU A 207 -11.94 6.53 -5.06
CA GLU A 207 -13.22 5.89 -4.71
C GLU A 207 -14.22 6.97 -4.26
N PRO A 208 -15.50 6.91 -4.67
CA PRO A 208 -16.43 8.03 -4.51
C PRO A 208 -16.72 8.48 -3.07
N ILE A 209 -16.67 7.59 -2.08
CA ILE A 209 -17.13 7.86 -0.72
C ILE A 209 -16.00 8.40 0.15
N MET A 210 -14.94 7.61 0.36
CA MET A 210 -13.87 7.92 1.31
C MET A 210 -12.64 8.49 0.61
N HIS A 211 -12.45 8.23 -0.68
CA HIS A 211 -11.24 8.55 -1.44
C HIS A 211 -11.50 9.45 -2.66
N GLN A 212 -12.48 10.35 -2.58
CA GLN A 212 -12.90 11.20 -3.71
C GLN A 212 -11.78 12.11 -4.25
N PHE A 213 -10.87 12.55 -3.39
CA PHE A 213 -9.80 13.51 -3.73
C PHE A 213 -8.39 13.01 -3.42
N VAL A 214 -8.27 11.82 -2.82
CA VAL A 214 -7.01 11.19 -2.44
C VAL A 214 -7.08 9.75 -2.91
N PRO A 215 -6.19 9.28 -3.79
CA PRO A 215 -6.29 7.94 -4.35
C PRO A 215 -6.22 6.87 -3.25
N MET A 216 -6.86 5.74 -3.49
CA MET A 216 -6.75 4.58 -2.60
C MET A 216 -5.32 4.03 -2.62
N LEU A 217 -4.91 3.39 -1.53
CA LEU A 217 -3.67 2.60 -1.51
C LEU A 217 -4.00 1.12 -1.66
N LYS A 218 -3.15 0.40 -2.39
CA LYS A 218 -3.20 -1.05 -2.54
C LYS A 218 -1.86 -1.68 -2.16
N LEU A 219 -1.91 -2.70 -1.31
CA LEU A 219 -0.76 -3.51 -0.93
C LEU A 219 -0.50 -4.56 -2.02
N ILE A 220 0.76 -4.70 -2.41
CA ILE A 220 1.23 -5.64 -3.44
C ILE A 220 2.32 -6.55 -2.85
N ASP A 221 2.64 -7.63 -3.58
CA ASP A 221 3.80 -8.50 -3.34
C ASP A 221 3.78 -9.30 -2.02
N PHE A 222 3.00 -10.37 -2.02
CA PHE A 222 2.91 -11.30 -0.90
C PHE A 222 3.93 -12.45 -0.99
N GLY A 223 4.99 -12.35 -1.79
CA GLY A 223 5.98 -13.42 -1.94
C GLY A 223 6.67 -13.83 -0.63
N LYS A 224 6.89 -12.86 0.28
CA LYS A 224 7.49 -13.07 1.60
C LYS A 224 6.48 -13.28 2.73
N SER A 225 5.20 -13.36 2.41
CA SER A 225 4.14 -13.58 3.40
C SER A 225 4.30 -14.90 4.14
N GLN A 226 3.77 -14.95 5.37
CA GLN A 226 3.81 -16.12 6.23
C GLN A 226 2.58 -16.17 7.12
N ILE A 227 2.03 -17.36 7.33
CA ILE A 227 1.12 -17.63 8.43
C ILE A 227 1.99 -18.00 9.63
N LEU A 228 1.96 -17.18 10.67
CA LEU A 228 2.71 -17.45 11.88
C LEU A 228 1.98 -18.49 12.74
N PRO A 229 2.72 -19.32 13.50
CA PRO A 229 2.11 -20.10 14.57
C PRO A 229 1.37 -19.18 15.54
N VAL A 230 0.28 -19.68 16.13
CA VAL A 230 -0.44 -18.96 17.19
C VAL A 230 0.56 -18.57 18.27
N SER A 231 0.66 -17.27 18.51
CA SER A 231 1.63 -16.66 19.42
C SER A 231 0.88 -15.71 20.35
N PRO A 232 1.37 -15.45 21.57
CA PRO A 232 0.86 -14.36 22.41
C PRO A 232 0.90 -13.00 21.69
N THR A 233 1.77 -12.87 20.68
CA THR A 233 1.85 -11.74 19.78
C THR A 233 0.94 -11.94 18.56
N PRO A 234 -0.13 -11.14 18.39
CA PRO A 234 -0.94 -11.18 17.19
C PRO A 234 -0.16 -10.73 15.95
N ALA A 235 -0.33 -11.43 14.82
CA ALA A 235 0.29 -11.08 13.55
C ALA A 235 -0.06 -9.64 13.11
N ILE A 236 -1.28 -9.19 13.39
CA ILE A 236 -1.73 -7.83 13.07
C ILE A 236 -0.85 -6.76 13.73
N LYS A 237 -0.34 -7.00 14.94
CA LYS A 237 0.55 -6.07 15.64
C LYS A 237 1.88 -5.93 14.89
N ARG A 238 2.39 -7.00 14.27
CA ARG A 238 3.62 -6.95 13.44
C ARG A 238 3.39 -6.15 12.16
N ASN A 239 2.30 -6.41 11.46
CA ASN A 239 1.93 -5.62 10.28
C ASN A 239 1.67 -4.13 10.66
N MET A 240 1.09 -3.87 11.83
CA MET A 240 0.85 -2.51 12.34
C MET A 240 2.14 -1.72 12.58
N TRP A 241 3.20 -2.39 13.04
CA TRP A 241 4.53 -1.78 13.12
C TRP A 241 5.04 -1.34 11.74
N ASP A 242 4.84 -2.18 10.72
CA ASP A 242 5.22 -1.85 9.35
C ASP A 242 4.42 -0.67 8.79
N VAL A 243 3.12 -0.60 9.06
CA VAL A 243 2.28 0.57 8.77
C VAL A 243 2.83 1.83 9.47
N GLY A 244 3.22 1.72 10.74
CA GLY A 244 3.83 2.81 11.49
C GLY A 244 5.10 3.35 10.81
N LYS A 245 5.98 2.45 10.32
CA LYS A 245 7.18 2.84 9.56
C LYS A 245 6.82 3.58 8.28
N ILE A 246 5.83 3.10 7.53
CA ILE A 246 5.38 3.72 6.28
C ILE A 246 4.80 5.12 6.55
N MET A 247 3.95 5.25 7.57
CA MET A 247 3.38 6.54 7.96
C MET A 247 4.47 7.53 8.42
N LEU A 248 5.45 7.06 9.19
CA LEU A 248 6.59 7.87 9.61
C LEU A 248 7.43 8.35 8.42
N ALA A 249 7.71 7.44 7.47
CA ALA A 249 8.42 7.77 6.23
C ALA A 249 7.67 8.84 5.42
N LEU A 250 6.35 8.70 5.28
CA LEU A 250 5.50 9.66 4.56
C LEU A 250 5.53 11.07 5.15
N ILE A 251 5.56 11.20 6.48
CA ILE A 251 5.64 12.49 7.17
C ILE A 251 7.08 12.99 7.36
N GLY A 252 8.08 12.18 7.01
CA GLY A 252 9.49 12.61 6.85
C GLY A 252 10.41 12.23 7.97
N GLY A 253 9.91 11.44 8.91
CA GLY A 253 10.76 10.73 9.82
C GLY A 253 11.31 9.45 9.20
N ARG A 254 12.18 8.80 9.94
CA ARG A 254 12.69 7.46 9.67
C ARG A 254 12.83 6.70 10.96
N VAL A 255 12.74 5.37 10.87
CA VAL A 255 13.22 4.52 11.96
C VAL A 255 14.73 4.37 11.81
N TRP A 256 15.45 4.52 12.92
CA TRP A 256 16.91 4.49 12.94
C TRP A 256 17.44 3.12 13.37
N ASP A 257 18.38 2.58 12.60
CA ASP A 257 19.14 1.39 12.98
C ASP A 257 20.22 1.76 14.03
N GLY A 258 20.57 0.83 14.93
CA GLY A 258 21.73 0.99 15.85
C GLY A 258 21.39 1.15 17.34
N ARG A 259 22.27 1.78 18.15
CA ARG A 259 22.18 1.80 19.65
C ARG A 259 21.15 2.77 20.23
N TYR A 260 20.56 3.67 19.44
CA TYR A 260 19.62 4.71 19.90
C TYR A 260 18.24 4.57 19.24
N ARG A 261 17.61 3.39 19.38
CA ARG A 261 16.42 2.99 18.57
C ARG A 261 15.11 3.61 18.99
N THR A 262 14.98 4.02 20.25
CA THR A 262 13.68 4.39 20.83
C THR A 262 13.82 5.51 21.83
N VAL A 263 12.76 6.30 21.99
CA VAL A 263 12.64 7.34 23.01
C VAL A 263 11.30 7.21 23.73
N MET A 264 11.21 7.81 24.92
CA MET A 264 9.95 7.92 25.64
C MET A 264 9.19 9.12 25.07
N ILE A 265 7.96 8.90 24.62
CA ILE A 265 7.09 9.92 24.00
C ILE A 265 5.78 9.97 24.79
N GLU A 266 5.34 11.16 25.19
CA GLU A 266 4.00 11.35 25.75
C GLU A 266 2.97 11.32 24.62
N VAL A 267 1.94 10.51 24.78
CA VAL A 267 0.83 10.36 23.83
C VAL A 267 -0.50 10.44 24.57
N THR A 268 -1.53 10.91 23.87
CA THR A 268 -2.92 10.82 24.30
C THR A 268 -3.53 9.56 23.70
N ASP A 269 -3.95 8.62 24.55
CA ASP A 269 -4.60 7.37 24.16
C ASP A 269 -5.90 7.20 24.93
N ARG A 270 -7.02 7.00 24.22
CA ARG A 270 -8.37 6.86 24.80
C ARG A 270 -8.74 8.00 25.77
N GLY A 271 -8.31 9.22 25.45
CA GLY A 271 -8.54 10.43 26.27
C GLY A 271 -7.62 10.57 27.49
N GLY A 272 -6.74 9.60 27.76
CA GLY A 272 -5.74 9.66 28.83
C GLY A 272 -4.34 9.92 28.29
N LYS A 273 -3.50 10.59 29.08
CA LYS A 273 -2.07 10.74 28.77
C LYS A 273 -1.29 9.52 29.26
N LYS A 274 -0.37 9.01 28.45
CA LYS A 274 0.62 8.02 28.86
C LYS A 274 1.96 8.25 28.16
N THR A 275 3.03 7.76 28.75
CA THR A 275 4.36 7.79 28.11
C THR A 275 4.68 6.40 27.57
N VAL A 276 4.98 6.31 26.28
CA VAL A 276 5.31 5.05 25.60
C VAL A 276 6.74 5.08 25.08
N ARG A 277 7.42 3.94 25.12
CA ARG A 277 8.70 3.78 24.41
C ARG A 277 8.39 3.56 22.93
N SER A 278 8.86 4.44 22.06
CA SER A 278 8.57 4.37 20.62
C SER A 278 9.80 4.56 19.75
N ALA A 279 9.81 3.92 18.59
CA ALA A 279 10.80 4.14 17.53
C ALA A 279 10.51 5.39 16.69
N ALA A 280 9.38 6.07 16.92
CA ALA A 280 8.99 7.32 16.25
C ALA A 280 9.74 8.55 16.80
N ARG A 281 11.05 8.43 17.04
CA ARG A 281 11.87 9.49 17.63
C ARG A 281 11.78 10.81 16.87
N ASP A 282 11.63 10.74 15.56
CA ASP A 282 11.56 11.88 14.66
C ASP A 282 10.28 12.72 14.87
N LEU A 283 9.33 12.22 15.67
CA LEU A 283 8.13 12.95 16.07
C LEU A 283 8.26 13.65 17.43
N GLU A 284 9.35 13.40 18.15
CA GLU A 284 9.77 14.21 19.30
C GLU A 284 10.57 15.43 18.85
N ARG A 285 10.63 16.45 19.71
CA ARG A 285 11.31 17.71 19.39
C ARG A 285 12.77 17.47 18.94
N LEU A 286 13.24 18.37 18.07
CA LEU A 286 14.57 18.34 17.45
C LEU A 286 15.71 18.70 18.41
N ASP A 287 15.46 18.73 19.71
CA ASP A 287 16.46 18.97 20.75
C ASP A 287 17.37 17.75 20.98
N HIS A 288 16.99 16.58 20.45
CA HIS A 288 17.84 15.41 20.48
C HIS A 288 19.16 15.64 19.69
N PRO A 289 20.35 15.35 20.25
CA PRO A 289 21.66 15.59 19.63
C PRO A 289 21.86 15.08 18.19
N VAL A 290 21.13 14.02 17.79
CA VAL A 290 21.10 13.52 16.40
C VAL A 290 20.63 14.59 15.41
N TYR A 291 19.69 15.46 15.80
CA TYR A 291 19.20 16.55 14.98
C TYR A 291 20.07 17.80 15.04
N ALA A 292 20.89 17.94 16.09
CA ALA A 292 21.86 19.03 16.24
C ALA A 292 22.93 19.00 15.13
N ALA A 293 23.21 17.82 14.56
CA ALA A 293 24.16 17.62 13.47
C ALA A 293 23.59 17.86 12.05
N ILE A 294 22.26 18.01 11.93
CA ILE A 294 21.60 18.32 10.65
C ILE A 294 21.69 19.83 10.37
N ASP A 295 21.81 20.22 9.10
CA ASP A 295 21.81 21.63 8.70
C ASP A 295 20.53 22.36 9.16
N SER A 296 20.63 23.68 9.35
CA SER A 296 19.56 24.48 9.94
C SER A 296 18.29 24.50 9.09
N GLU A 297 18.40 24.41 7.77
CA GLU A 297 17.24 24.47 6.87
C GLU A 297 16.46 23.16 6.91
N THR A 298 17.14 22.02 6.83
CA THR A 298 16.50 20.70 6.98
C THR A 298 15.83 20.56 8.35
N ARG A 299 16.48 21.04 9.43
CA ARG A 299 15.88 21.06 10.78
C ARG A 299 14.61 21.91 10.82
N LYS A 300 14.64 23.11 10.25
CA LYS A 300 13.47 24.00 10.18
C LYS A 300 12.33 23.36 9.38
N SER A 301 12.61 22.80 8.21
CA SER A 301 11.63 22.11 7.38
C SER A 301 10.97 20.94 8.12
N HIS A 302 11.75 20.16 8.87
CA HIS A 302 11.21 19.08 9.71
C HIS A 302 10.32 19.61 10.82
N GLN A 303 10.74 20.66 11.53
CA GLN A 303 9.93 21.28 12.58
C GLN A 303 8.60 21.80 12.03
N GLU A 304 8.60 22.44 10.86
CA GLU A 304 7.38 22.92 10.22
C GLU A 304 6.39 21.78 9.88
N ARG A 305 6.89 20.59 9.53
CA ARG A 305 6.06 19.40 9.33
C ARG A 305 5.45 18.92 10.64
N LEU A 306 6.24 18.85 11.70
CA LEU A 306 5.75 18.44 13.02
C LEU A 306 4.71 19.42 13.57
N ASP A 307 4.94 20.72 13.42
CA ASP A 307 4.02 21.77 13.86
C ASP A 307 2.69 21.70 13.09
N ASN A 308 2.72 21.31 11.82
CA ASN A 308 1.52 21.14 11.00
C ASN A 308 0.78 19.81 11.25
N LEU A 309 1.45 18.81 11.81
CA LEU A 309 0.89 17.47 12.00
C LEU A 309 -0.27 17.48 13.00
N ASP A 310 -1.30 16.71 12.68
CA ASP A 310 -2.43 16.43 13.55
C ASP A 310 -1.97 15.66 14.81
N PRO A 311 -2.23 16.17 16.03
CA PRO A 311 -1.78 15.51 17.26
C PRO A 311 -2.31 14.08 17.43
N GLU A 312 -3.58 13.82 17.08
CA GLU A 312 -4.16 12.47 17.19
C GLU A 312 -3.49 11.51 16.20
N LEU A 313 -3.17 12.01 15.00
CA LEU A 313 -2.44 11.23 14.00
C LEU A 313 -1.01 10.91 14.47
N LYS A 314 -0.33 11.92 15.05
CA LYS A 314 1.00 11.75 15.64
C LYS A 314 0.99 10.64 16.69
N ASP A 315 0.05 10.72 17.63
CA ASP A 315 -0.03 9.79 18.76
C ASP A 315 -0.26 8.34 18.28
N LEU A 316 -1.16 8.14 17.30
CA LEU A 316 -1.38 6.81 16.71
C LEU A 316 -0.13 6.27 16.00
N ILE A 317 0.62 7.10 15.26
CA ILE A 317 1.87 6.68 14.61
C ILE A 317 2.92 6.29 15.65
N VAL A 318 3.04 7.07 16.74
CA VAL A 318 3.93 6.78 17.86
C VAL A 318 3.59 5.44 18.50
N LEU A 319 2.29 5.18 18.74
CA LEU A 319 1.82 3.93 19.33
C LEU A 319 2.05 2.73 18.39
N CYS A 320 1.79 2.84 17.09
CA CYS A 320 2.10 1.79 16.11
C CYS A 320 3.60 1.42 16.09
N LEU A 321 4.47 2.38 16.39
CA LEU A 321 5.92 2.23 16.47
C LEU A 321 6.43 1.92 17.89
N ALA A 322 5.59 1.42 18.79
CA ALA A 322 6.03 0.90 20.07
C ALA A 322 6.72 -0.47 19.88
N PRO A 323 7.98 -0.66 20.35
CA PRO A 323 8.69 -1.93 20.21
C PRO A 323 8.02 -3.04 21.03
N ILE A 324 7.47 -2.66 22.18
CA ILE A 324 6.65 -3.52 23.02
C ILE A 324 5.26 -3.59 22.36
N GLU A 325 4.86 -4.79 21.98
CA GLU A 325 3.64 -5.00 21.18
C GLU A 325 2.36 -4.68 21.95
N ALA A 326 2.38 -4.92 23.27
CA ALA A 326 1.29 -4.57 24.18
C ALA A 326 1.03 -3.06 24.26
N ASP A 327 2.03 -2.23 23.92
CA ASP A 327 1.88 -0.77 23.92
C ASP A 327 1.23 -0.25 22.61
N ARG A 328 1.17 -1.09 21.55
CA ARG A 328 0.49 -0.76 20.29
C ARG A 328 -1.02 -0.82 20.48
N PRO A 329 -1.81 0.01 19.77
CA PRO A 329 -3.25 0.07 19.97
C PRO A 329 -3.92 -1.25 19.60
N GLU A 330 -5.01 -1.59 20.28
CA GLU A 330 -5.93 -2.63 19.77
C GLU A 330 -6.48 -2.21 18.41
N PHE A 331 -6.60 -3.18 17.51
CA PHE A 331 -6.89 -2.87 16.11
C PHE A 331 -8.30 -2.32 15.91
N ASP A 332 -9.28 -2.82 16.66
CA ASP A 332 -10.66 -2.32 16.61
C ASP A 332 -10.72 -0.83 17.00
N TYR A 333 -9.98 -0.44 18.04
CA TYR A 333 -9.80 0.95 18.44
C TYR A 333 -9.08 1.78 17.37
N LEU A 334 -7.94 1.30 16.85
CA LEU A 334 -7.19 2.00 15.80
C LEU A 334 -8.08 2.28 14.57
N LEU A 335 -8.79 1.26 14.08
CA LEU A 335 -9.66 1.37 12.92
C LEU A 335 -10.81 2.35 13.17
N GLN A 336 -11.44 2.29 14.36
CA GLN A 336 -12.51 3.21 14.73
C GLN A 336 -12.02 4.66 14.81
N GLU A 337 -10.88 4.91 15.46
CA GLU A 337 -10.31 6.25 15.57
C GLU A 337 -9.92 6.82 14.22
N VAL A 338 -9.26 6.04 13.36
CA VAL A 338 -8.89 6.49 12.02
C VAL A 338 -10.14 6.76 11.18
N ARG A 339 -11.14 5.87 11.19
CA ARG A 339 -12.41 6.06 10.47
C ARG A 339 -13.14 7.33 10.93
N ARG A 340 -13.27 7.51 12.26
CA ARG A 340 -13.89 8.69 12.88
C ARG A 340 -13.21 9.97 12.39
N ASN A 341 -11.88 10.03 12.47
CA ASN A 341 -11.14 11.21 12.05
C ASN A 341 -11.23 11.49 10.54
N VAL A 342 -11.31 10.47 9.68
CA VAL A 342 -11.54 10.67 8.24
C VAL A 342 -12.94 11.26 7.96
N LEU A 343 -13.95 10.88 8.74
CA LEU A 343 -15.33 11.34 8.57
C LEU A 343 -15.58 12.73 9.19
N GLU A 344 -15.02 12.99 10.38
CA GLU A 344 -15.31 14.18 11.16
C GLU A 344 -14.38 15.36 10.84
N LYS A 345 -13.10 15.10 10.48
CA LYS A 345 -12.15 16.19 10.26
C LYS A 345 -12.35 16.86 8.91
N THR A 346 -12.69 18.14 8.98
CA THR A 346 -12.85 19.02 7.82
C THR A 346 -11.67 19.98 7.72
N GLN A 347 -11.66 20.84 6.71
CA GLN A 347 -10.68 21.94 6.64
C GLN A 347 -10.70 22.81 7.91
N ASP A 348 -11.87 22.97 8.53
CA ASP A 348 -12.04 23.84 9.69
C ASP A 348 -11.32 23.32 10.94
N SER A 349 -11.18 21.99 11.06
CA SER A 349 -10.41 21.32 12.11
C SER A 349 -8.94 21.76 12.13
N TYR A 350 -8.43 22.34 11.04
CA TYR A 350 -7.03 22.71 10.89
C TYR A 350 -6.79 24.21 10.78
N ARG A 351 -7.80 25.10 10.96
CA ARG A 351 -7.65 26.57 10.81
C ARG A 351 -6.46 27.17 11.58
N GLY A 352 -6.11 26.61 12.73
CA GLY A 352 -4.98 27.04 13.55
C GLY A 352 -3.59 26.64 13.01
N LYS A 353 -3.53 25.84 11.95
CA LYS A 353 -2.29 25.36 11.34
C LYS A 353 -1.86 26.30 10.19
N ARG A 354 -0.54 26.47 10.02
CA ARG A 354 0.05 27.32 8.97
C ARG A 354 -0.41 26.93 7.57
N TYR A 355 -0.54 25.63 7.30
CA TYR A 355 -0.89 25.09 5.99
C TYR A 355 -2.38 24.71 5.86
N HIS A 356 -3.27 25.26 6.68
CA HIS A 356 -4.71 24.93 6.67
C HIS A 356 -5.40 25.13 5.30
N HIS A 357 -4.89 26.04 4.47
CA HIS A 357 -5.39 26.28 3.11
C HIS A 357 -5.22 25.05 2.19
N ASN A 358 -4.34 24.11 2.55
CA ASN A 358 -4.14 22.85 1.83
C ASN A 358 -5.13 21.74 2.23
N GLU A 359 -5.98 21.98 3.23
CA GLU A 359 -6.94 20.98 3.74
C GLU A 359 -8.31 21.06 3.05
N SER A 360 -8.56 22.03 2.16
CA SER A 360 -9.80 22.11 1.38
C SER A 360 -9.89 20.98 0.34
N ASP A 361 -11.09 20.55 -0.03
CA ASP A 361 -11.29 19.52 -1.06
C ASP A 361 -10.65 19.89 -2.41
N ALA A 362 -10.76 21.18 -2.79
CA ALA A 362 -10.10 21.72 -3.97
C ALA A 362 -8.57 21.65 -3.88
N ALA A 363 -8.00 21.91 -2.70
CA ALA A 363 -6.57 21.78 -2.48
C ALA A 363 -6.12 20.31 -2.46
N LEU A 364 -6.86 19.41 -1.82
CA LEU A 364 -6.58 17.97 -1.84
C LEU A 364 -6.55 17.45 -3.28
N ARG A 365 -7.55 17.80 -4.10
CA ARG A 365 -7.60 17.44 -5.52
C ARG A 365 -6.39 17.98 -6.29
N ARG A 366 -6.06 19.27 -6.10
CA ARG A 366 -4.89 19.91 -6.74
C ARG A 366 -3.59 19.22 -6.36
N ILE A 367 -3.40 18.94 -5.07
CA ILE A 367 -2.19 18.30 -4.55
C ILE A 367 -2.09 16.87 -5.06
N SER A 368 -3.16 16.08 -4.99
CA SER A 368 -3.20 14.72 -5.56
C SER A 368 -2.87 14.72 -7.05
N ASN A 369 -3.48 15.62 -7.83
CA ASN A 369 -3.19 15.72 -9.26
C ASN A 369 -1.72 16.05 -9.53
N ARG A 370 -1.14 17.00 -8.79
CA ARG A 370 0.25 17.42 -8.98
C ARG A 370 1.27 16.38 -8.52
N MET A 371 1.05 15.80 -7.34
CA MET A 371 2.02 14.94 -6.66
C MET A 371 1.93 13.47 -7.09
N ILE A 372 0.75 13.04 -7.55
CA ILE A 372 0.46 11.63 -7.81
C ILE A 372 0.17 11.41 -9.29
N ILE A 373 -0.83 12.11 -9.86
CA ILE A 373 -1.34 11.81 -11.21
C ILE A 373 -0.42 12.35 -12.32
N LEU A 374 -0.21 13.67 -12.40
CA LEU A 374 0.54 14.32 -13.48
C LEU A 374 2.02 13.95 -13.46
N ALA A 375 2.57 13.65 -12.29
CA ALA A 375 3.96 13.27 -12.16
C ALA A 375 4.28 11.86 -12.72
N GLN A 376 3.26 11.12 -13.20
CA GLN A 376 3.43 9.85 -13.93
C GLN A 376 3.42 10.04 -15.45
N THR A 377 3.02 11.20 -15.96
CA THR A 377 3.06 11.51 -17.39
C THR A 377 4.47 12.00 -17.72
N PRO A 378 5.23 11.35 -18.62
CA PRO A 378 6.45 11.97 -19.14
C PRO A 378 6.09 13.33 -19.74
N PRO A 379 6.96 14.35 -19.64
CA PRO A 379 6.71 15.61 -20.32
C PRO A 379 6.43 15.31 -21.79
N SER A 380 5.30 15.80 -22.30
CA SER A 380 5.00 15.77 -23.72
C SER A 380 6.18 16.41 -24.45
N GLU A 381 6.86 15.66 -25.30
CA GLU A 381 7.87 16.22 -26.20
C GLU A 381 7.19 17.34 -26.99
N SER A 382 7.57 18.58 -26.66
CA SER A 382 7.19 19.81 -27.37
C SER A 382 8.25 20.17 -28.40
#